data_AF-A0A7H9HPF6-F1
#
_entry.id   AF-A0A7H9HPF6-F1
#
_cell.length_a   1.000
_cell.length_b   1.000
_cell.length_c   1.000
_cell.angle_alpha   90.00
_cell.angle_beta   90.00
_cell.angle_gamma   90.00
#
_symmetry.space_group_name_H-M   'P 1'
#
loop_
_entity.id
_entity.type
_entity.pdbx_description
1 polymer ?
#
loop_
_entity_poly.entity_id
_entity_poly.type
_entity_poly.pdbx_seq_one_letter_code
_entity_poly.pdbx_strand_id
1 'polypeptide(L)'
;METLVEIQKPVASQQVPVPVSTLNSSMQGMSKTRSWDGRNGNETSGLQMEPFLGRILSKLQSNLTTRIEERIKDKDGVSVESIVNQQLVQFRKDLAVYEQRKIREYTSRLEQANKENRKLSHQIVRLRERWDSLVESAKQRRIRQQEE
;
A
#
# COMPACT_ATOMS: atom_id res chain seq x y z
N MET A 1 19.00 37.00 37.03
CA MET A 1 17.63 37.11 37.56
C MET A 1 17.27 38.57 37.55
N GLU A 2 16.34 38.99 36.70
CA GLU A 2 15.36 40.05 36.98
C GLU A 2 14.50 40.26 35.72
N THR A 3 13.21 40.08 35.94
CA THR A 3 12.10 40.18 35.01
C THR A 3 11.64 41.63 34.93
N LEU A 4 11.38 42.16 33.74
CA LEU A 4 10.40 43.24 33.58
C LEU A 4 9.40 42.85 32.50
N VAL A 5 8.24 42.42 32.99
CA VAL A 5 7.01 42.20 32.24
C VAL A 5 6.35 43.58 32.11
N GLU A 6 6.30 44.12 30.90
CA GLU A 6 5.55 45.35 30.63
C GLU A 6 4.07 45.00 30.44
N ILE A 7 3.28 45.33 31.47
CA ILE A 7 1.82 45.25 31.50
C ILE A 7 1.29 46.60 31.01
N GLN A 8 0.65 46.64 29.84
CA GLN A 8 -0.16 47.78 29.43
C GLN A 8 -1.61 47.36 29.17
N LYS A 9 -2.51 48.11 29.82
CA LYS A 9 -3.96 47.90 29.97
C LYS A 9 -4.76 48.16 28.68
N PRO A 10 -6.03 47.71 28.60
CA PRO A 10 -6.76 47.56 27.34
C PRO A 10 -7.38 48.87 26.86
N VAL A 11 -7.29 49.13 25.56
CA VAL A 11 -8.09 50.15 24.88
C VAL A 11 -9.30 49.46 24.25
N ALA A 12 -10.47 49.75 24.80
CA ALA A 12 -11.75 49.40 24.22
C ALA A 12 -12.02 50.32 23.02
N SER A 13 -12.18 49.74 21.82
CA SER A 13 -12.69 50.45 20.65
C SER A 13 -13.54 49.50 19.79
N GLN A 14 -14.85 49.65 19.95
CA GLN A 14 -15.89 49.57 18.92
C GLN A 14 -15.89 48.39 17.92
N GLN A 15 -16.87 47.50 18.15
CA GLN A 15 -17.39 46.56 17.17
C GLN A 15 -18.02 47.30 15.98
N VAL A 16 -17.53 47.04 14.77
CA VAL A 16 -18.26 47.25 13.52
C VAL A 16 -18.59 45.88 12.94
N PRO A 17 -19.86 45.52 12.71
CA PRO A 17 -20.20 44.22 12.14
C PRO A 17 -20.03 44.28 10.62
N VAL A 18 -19.00 43.63 10.09
CA VAL A 18 -18.91 43.31 8.65
C VAL A 18 -19.59 41.96 8.42
N PRO A 19 -20.60 41.86 7.53
CA PRO A 19 -21.24 40.59 7.23
C PRO A 19 -20.26 39.71 6.45
N VAL A 20 -19.72 38.69 7.12
CA VAL A 20 -19.02 37.57 6.48
C VAL A 20 -20.11 36.75 5.78
N SER A 21 -20.31 36.99 4.50
CA SER A 21 -21.03 36.06 3.64
C SER A 21 -20.14 34.83 3.45
N THR A 22 -20.39 33.83 4.28
CA THR A 22 -19.81 32.49 4.20
C THR A 22 -20.04 31.96 2.78
N LEU A 23 -18.98 31.95 1.98
CA LEU A 23 -18.95 31.20 0.72
C LEU A 23 -19.11 29.73 1.06
N ASN A 24 -20.35 29.26 0.93
CA ASN A 24 -20.72 27.87 0.94
C ASN A 24 -20.18 27.21 -0.34
N SER A 25 -18.88 26.98 -0.42
CA SER A 25 -18.32 26.03 -1.37
C SER A 25 -18.42 24.66 -0.74
N SER A 26 -19.50 23.94 -1.08
CA SER A 26 -19.63 22.51 -0.89
C SER A 26 -18.42 21.80 -1.50
N MET A 27 -17.39 21.59 -0.70
CA MET A 27 -16.36 20.59 -0.98
C MET A 27 -16.92 19.22 -0.61
N GLN A 28 -17.90 18.75 -1.37
CA GLN A 28 -18.09 17.31 -1.57
C GLN A 28 -16.97 16.81 -2.50
N GLY A 29 -15.73 16.93 -2.02
CA GLY A 29 -14.55 16.37 -2.66
C GLY A 29 -14.31 15.00 -2.09
N MET A 30 -14.59 13.98 -2.88
CA MET A 30 -14.45 12.57 -2.56
C MET A 30 -13.08 12.24 -1.92
N SER A 31 -13.04 12.22 -0.59
CA SER A 31 -12.05 11.44 0.15
C SER A 31 -12.42 9.96 -0.03
N LYS A 32 -12.21 9.42 -1.23
CA LYS A 32 -11.96 7.99 -1.40
C LYS A 32 -10.67 7.75 -0.63
N THR A 33 -10.82 7.33 0.62
CA THR A 33 -9.75 6.65 1.36
C THR A 33 -9.12 5.67 0.39
N ARG A 34 -7.80 5.80 0.23
CA ARG A 34 -7.03 5.03 -0.71
C ARG A 34 -7.23 3.55 -0.34
N SER A 35 -7.84 2.77 -1.23
CA SER A 35 -8.17 1.35 -1.02
C SER A 35 -6.96 0.45 -0.72
N TRP A 36 -5.72 0.95 -0.84
CA TRP A 36 -4.53 0.19 -0.43
C TRP A 36 -4.24 0.30 1.08
N ASP A 37 -4.91 1.19 1.81
CA ASP A 37 -4.86 1.29 3.27
C ASP A 37 -5.88 0.37 3.97
N GLY A 38 -6.58 -0.46 3.20
CA GLY A 38 -7.49 -1.50 3.70
C GLY A 38 -6.78 -2.71 4.29
N ARG A 39 -5.70 -2.51 5.06
CA ARG A 39 -5.29 -3.49 6.07
C ARG A 39 -6.22 -3.27 7.26
N ASN A 40 -7.42 -3.83 7.15
CA ASN A 40 -8.40 -3.88 8.23
C ASN A 40 -7.67 -4.38 9.48
N GLY A 41 -7.58 -3.53 10.51
CA GLY A 41 -6.79 -3.73 11.73
C GLY A 41 -7.36 -4.81 12.64
N ASN A 42 -7.40 -6.04 12.13
CA ASN A 42 -7.55 -7.24 12.94
C ASN A 42 -6.19 -7.93 12.94
N GLU A 43 -5.32 -7.49 13.85
CA GLU A 43 -4.02 -8.09 14.14
C GLU A 43 -4.16 -9.46 14.84
N THR A 44 -5.03 -10.32 14.34
CA THR A 44 -4.78 -11.75 14.41
C THR A 44 -3.91 -12.10 13.22
N SER A 45 -2.63 -11.72 13.33
CA SER A 45 -1.51 -12.27 12.56
C SER A 45 -1.28 -13.74 12.93
N GLY A 46 -2.34 -14.55 12.94
CA GLY A 46 -2.20 -15.97 12.73
C GLY A 46 -1.72 -16.10 11.30
N LEU A 47 -0.54 -16.68 11.12
CA LEU A 47 0.02 -17.08 9.83
C LEU A 47 -1.09 -17.72 9.01
N GLN A 48 -1.81 -16.92 8.22
CA GLN A 48 -2.91 -17.41 7.40
C GLN A 48 -2.21 -18.09 6.24
N MET A 49 -1.85 -19.35 6.47
CA MET A 49 -1.09 -20.16 5.54
C MET A 49 -1.84 -20.12 4.22
N GLU A 50 -1.14 -19.66 3.20
CA GLU A 50 -1.72 -19.49 1.88
C GLU A 50 -2.25 -20.85 1.40
N PRO A 51 -3.48 -20.93 0.85
CA PRO A 51 -4.15 -22.22 0.62
C PRO A 51 -3.36 -23.20 -0.25
N PHE A 52 -2.51 -22.71 -1.15
CA PHE A 52 -1.65 -23.55 -1.98
C PHE A 52 -0.43 -24.05 -1.20
N LEU A 53 0.21 -23.20 -0.41
CA LEU A 53 1.30 -23.63 0.48
C LEU A 53 0.81 -24.68 1.50
N GLY A 54 -0.39 -24.48 2.05
CA GLY A 54 -1.04 -25.46 2.91
C GLY A 54 -1.22 -26.81 2.21
N ARG A 55 -1.69 -26.82 0.96
CA ARG A 55 -1.82 -28.05 0.17
C ARG A 55 -0.47 -28.76 -0.06
N ILE A 56 0.60 -28.02 -0.36
CA ILE A 56 1.94 -28.60 -0.55
C ILE A 56 2.40 -29.29 0.74
N LEU A 57 2.21 -28.65 1.89
CA LEU A 57 2.61 -29.22 3.18
C LEU A 57 1.75 -30.41 3.59
N SER A 58 0.42 -30.32 3.42
CA SER A 58 -0.47 -31.47 3.68
C SER A 58 -0.12 -32.67 2.79
N LYS A 59 0.25 -32.44 1.53
CA LYS A 59 0.70 -33.49 0.61
C LYS A 59 2.01 -34.11 1.07
N LEU A 60 2.99 -33.31 1.50
CA LEU A 60 4.24 -33.83 2.07
C LEU A 60 3.97 -34.68 3.32
N GLN A 61 3.16 -34.16 4.24
CA GLN A 61 2.80 -34.85 5.49
C GLN A 61 2.10 -36.17 5.20
N SER A 62 1.05 -36.17 4.37
CA SER A 62 0.32 -37.39 4.00
C SER A 62 1.25 -38.41 3.34
N ASN A 63 2.08 -37.99 2.39
CA ASN A 63 2.98 -38.92 1.67
C ASN A 63 4.03 -39.54 2.59
N LEU A 64 4.58 -38.76 3.53
CA LEU A 64 5.53 -39.27 4.51
C LEU A 64 4.87 -40.26 5.46
N THR A 65 3.72 -39.91 6.02
CA THR A 65 2.96 -40.80 6.93
C THR A 65 2.62 -42.11 6.23
N THR A 66 2.00 -42.06 5.05
CA THR A 66 1.61 -43.26 4.29
C THR A 66 2.81 -44.16 3.96
N ARG A 67 3.90 -43.60 3.41
CA ARG A 67 5.05 -44.41 3.00
C ARG A 67 5.86 -44.99 4.15
N ILE A 68 5.91 -44.28 5.28
CA ILE A 68 6.57 -44.79 6.49
C ILE A 68 5.71 -45.90 7.12
N GLU A 69 4.38 -45.73 7.17
CA GLU A 69 3.45 -46.76 7.66
C GLU A 69 3.49 -48.03 6.78
N GLU A 70 3.53 -47.88 5.45
CA GLU A 70 3.70 -49.01 4.51
C GLU A 70 5.00 -49.75 4.80
N ARG A 71 6.12 -49.03 4.99
CA ARG A 71 7.43 -49.65 5.31
C ARG A 71 7.49 -50.29 6.70
N ILE A 72 6.65 -49.87 7.65
CA ILE A 72 6.55 -50.53 8.95
C ILE A 72 5.82 -51.88 8.80
N LYS A 73 4.86 -51.96 7.87
CA LYS A 73 4.07 -53.17 7.60
C LYS A 73 4.81 -54.14 6.68
N ASP A 74 5.40 -53.63 5.61
CA ASP A 74 6.17 -54.38 4.63
C ASP A 74 7.66 -54.26 4.97
N LYS A 75 8.31 -55.38 5.30
CA LYS A 75 9.74 -55.46 5.60
C LYS A 75 10.62 -55.27 4.35
N ASP A 76 10.26 -54.33 3.50
CA ASP A 76 11.00 -54.01 2.30
C ASP A 76 12.34 -53.36 2.65
N GLY A 77 13.39 -53.76 1.92
CA GLY A 77 14.78 -53.32 2.15
C GLY A 77 15.07 -51.85 1.85
N VAL A 78 14.07 -51.05 1.49
CA VAL A 78 14.23 -49.62 1.22
C VAL A 78 14.44 -48.88 2.53
N SER A 79 15.50 -48.08 2.66
CA SER A 79 15.75 -47.27 3.88
C SER A 79 14.69 -46.18 4.06
N VAL A 80 14.25 -45.93 5.30
CA VAL A 80 13.39 -44.77 5.67
C VAL A 80 14.03 -43.47 5.16
N GLU A 81 15.35 -43.37 5.25
CA GLU A 81 16.10 -42.22 4.78
C GLU A 81 15.90 -41.97 3.28
N SER A 82 15.86 -43.02 2.47
CA SER A 82 15.59 -42.92 1.02
C SER A 82 14.18 -42.39 0.76
N ILE A 83 13.18 -42.87 1.50
CA ILE A 83 11.79 -42.43 1.39
C ILE A 83 11.68 -40.94 1.74
N VAL A 84 12.26 -40.53 2.88
CA VAL A 84 12.26 -39.13 3.33
C VAL A 84 12.96 -38.23 2.32
N ASN A 85 14.15 -38.63 1.84
CA ASN A 85 14.90 -37.85 0.86
C ASN A 85 14.12 -37.68 -0.45
N GLN A 86 13.46 -38.72 -0.95
CA GLN A 86 12.62 -38.63 -2.15
C GLN A 86 11.45 -37.64 -1.96
N GLN A 87 10.75 -37.70 -0.81
CA GLN A 87 9.66 -36.78 -0.53
C GLN A 87 10.14 -35.33 -0.35
N LEU A 88 11.30 -35.13 0.28
CA LEU A 88 11.91 -33.80 0.41
C LEU A 88 12.33 -33.23 -0.94
N VAL A 89 12.88 -34.05 -1.85
CA VAL A 89 13.20 -33.62 -3.22
C VAL A 89 11.94 -33.19 -3.96
N GLN A 90 10.84 -33.95 -3.85
CA GLN A 90 9.57 -33.56 -4.47
C GLN A 90 8.99 -32.28 -3.85
N PHE A 91 9.04 -32.16 -2.53
CA PHE A 91 8.60 -30.96 -1.82
C PHE A 91 9.37 -29.72 -2.26
N ARG A 92 10.71 -29.81 -2.40
CA ARG A 92 11.53 -28.70 -2.90
C ARG A 92 11.12 -28.26 -4.30
N LYS A 93 10.76 -29.19 -5.19
CA LYS A 93 10.25 -28.86 -6.53
C LYS A 93 8.90 -28.14 -6.46
N ASP A 94 7.96 -28.68 -5.69
CA ASP A 94 6.63 -28.10 -5.52
C ASP A 94 6.73 -26.69 -4.89
N LEU A 95 7.65 -26.50 -3.94
CA LEU A 95 7.95 -25.21 -3.31
C LEU A 95 8.57 -24.20 -4.28
N ALA A 96 9.53 -24.62 -5.11
CA ALA A 96 10.14 -23.73 -6.11
C ALA A 96 9.10 -23.22 -7.13
N VAL A 97 8.15 -24.07 -7.53
CA VAL A 97 7.03 -23.66 -8.41
C VAL A 97 6.12 -22.65 -7.71
N TYR A 98 5.82 -22.87 -6.43
CA TYR A 98 5.06 -21.91 -5.62
C TYR A 98 5.76 -20.54 -5.55
N GLU A 99 7.04 -20.52 -5.20
CA GLU A 99 7.83 -19.30 -5.09
C GLU A 99 7.88 -18.55 -6.41
N GLN A 100 8.15 -19.26 -7.51
CA GLN A 100 8.18 -18.67 -8.84
C GLN A 100 6.83 -18.04 -9.20
N ARG A 101 5.72 -18.72 -8.88
CA ARG A 101 4.38 -18.17 -9.11
C ARG A 101 4.13 -16.92 -8.27
N LYS A 102 4.54 -16.91 -7.00
CA LYS A 102 4.39 -15.75 -6.12
C LYS A 102 5.22 -14.56 -6.61
N ILE A 103 6.47 -14.81 -7.00
CA ILE A 103 7.32 -13.77 -7.58
C ILE A 103 6.64 -13.16 -8.80
N ARG A 104 6.14 -13.97 -9.74
CA ARG A 104 5.41 -13.46 -10.92
C ARG A 104 4.17 -12.63 -10.56
N GLU A 105 3.40 -13.05 -9.57
CA GLU A 105 2.23 -12.31 -9.07
C GLU A 105 2.64 -10.92 -8.54
N TYR A 106 3.68 -10.86 -7.71
CA TYR A 106 4.17 -9.59 -7.16
C TYR A 106 4.80 -8.70 -8.22
N THR A 107 5.60 -9.25 -9.14
CA THR A 107 6.18 -8.50 -10.26
C THR A 107 5.08 -7.88 -11.13
N SER A 108 4.04 -8.63 -11.48
CA SER A 108 2.92 -8.12 -12.26
C SER A 108 2.18 -6.98 -11.55
N ARG A 109 1.92 -7.12 -10.24
CA ARG A 109 1.32 -6.05 -9.42
C ARG A 109 2.21 -4.81 -9.36
N LEU A 110 3.52 -4.99 -9.21
CA LEU A 110 4.49 -3.90 -9.16
C LEU A 110 4.55 -3.16 -10.50
N GLU A 111 4.55 -3.88 -11.62
CA GLU A 111 4.52 -3.29 -12.95
C GLU A 111 3.24 -2.48 -13.20
N GLN A 112 2.09 -3.02 -12.80
CA GLN A 112 0.82 -2.30 -12.90
C GLN A 112 0.83 -1.02 -12.05
N ALA A 113 1.28 -1.11 -10.80
CA ALA A 113 1.41 0.06 -9.92
C ALA A 113 2.37 1.10 -10.50
N ASN A 114 3.49 0.67 -11.10
CA ASN A 114 4.44 1.58 -11.76
C ASN A 114 3.85 2.26 -13.00
N LYS A 115 3.07 1.55 -13.81
CA LYS A 115 2.36 2.15 -14.96
C LYS A 115 1.38 3.22 -14.51
N GLU A 116 0.59 2.93 -13.48
CA GLU A 116 -0.37 3.87 -12.90
C GLU A 116 0.34 5.08 -12.28
N ASN A 117 1.42 4.84 -11.52
CA ASN A 117 2.23 5.90 -10.94
C ASN A 117 2.77 6.84 -12.03
N ARG A 118 3.38 6.29 -13.09
CA ARG A 118 3.83 7.09 -14.24
C ARG A 118 2.69 7.89 -14.85
N LYS A 119 1.52 7.29 -15.07
CA LYS A 119 0.35 7.98 -15.63
C LYS A 119 -0.07 9.17 -14.75
N LEU A 120 -0.14 8.97 -13.44
CA LEU A 120 -0.48 10.03 -12.48
C LEU A 120 0.59 11.11 -12.44
N SER A 121 1.88 10.76 -12.46
CA SER A 121 2.98 11.72 -12.54
C SER A 121 2.87 12.61 -13.78
N HIS A 122 2.55 12.04 -14.95
CA HIS A 122 2.33 12.85 -16.16
C HIS A 122 1.14 13.80 -16.02
N GLN A 123 0.06 13.36 -15.37
CA GLN A 123 -1.09 14.23 -15.11
C GLN A 123 -0.73 15.38 -14.17
N ILE A 124 0.07 15.12 -13.12
CA ILE A 124 0.58 16.14 -12.20
C ILE A 124 1.36 17.20 -12.97
N VAL A 125 2.29 16.79 -13.85
CA VAL A 125 3.09 17.73 -14.65
C VAL A 125 2.20 18.61 -15.53
N ARG A 126 1.26 18.02 -16.28
CA ARG A 126 0.34 18.79 -17.16
C ARG A 126 -0.53 19.77 -16.38
N LEU A 127 -1.02 19.37 -15.21
CA LEU A 127 -1.82 20.24 -14.36
C LEU A 127 -0.98 21.39 -13.80
N ARG A 128 0.28 21.14 -13.45
CA ARG A 128 1.23 22.17 -13.01
C ARG A 128 1.52 23.17 -14.14
N GLU A 129 1.79 22.71 -15.35
CA GLU A 129 2.00 23.59 -16.52
C GLU A 129 0.79 24.47 -16.81
N ARG A 130 -0.42 23.89 -16.72
CA ARG A 130 -1.67 24.65 -16.88
C ARG A 130 -1.85 25.68 -15.77
N TRP A 131 -1.53 25.33 -14.53
CA TRP A 131 -1.57 26.25 -13.40
C TRP A 131 -0.59 27.41 -13.59
N ASP A 132 0.66 27.11 -13.94
CA ASP A 132 1.70 28.11 -14.18
C ASP A 132 1.28 29.06 -15.32
N SER A 133 0.67 28.53 -16.38
CA SER A 133 0.12 29.33 -17.50
C SER A 133 -1.02 30.26 -17.05
N LEU A 134 -1.92 29.79 -16.18
CA LEU A 134 -3.00 30.61 -15.65
C LEU A 134 -2.46 31.74 -14.78
N VAL A 135 -1.51 31.43 -13.89
CA VAL A 135 -0.83 32.42 -13.04
C VAL A 135 -0.13 33.48 -13.89
N GLU A 136 0.59 33.07 -14.93
CA GLU A 136 1.28 34.00 -15.83
C GLU A 136 0.29 34.88 -16.60
N SER A 137 -0.82 34.31 -17.09
CA SER A 137 -1.89 35.10 -17.75
C SER A 137 -2.54 36.12 -16.80
N ALA A 138 -2.61 35.82 -15.50
CA ALA A 138 -3.17 36.72 -14.50
C ALA A 138 -2.19 37.86 -14.16
N LYS A 139 -0.89 37.55 -14.05
CA LYS A 139 0.17 38.56 -13.90
C LYS A 139 0.19 39.54 -15.07
N GLN A 140 0.17 39.03 -16.30
CA GLN A 140 0.15 39.86 -17.52
C GLN A 140 -1.06 40.78 -17.57
N ARG A 141 -2.25 40.30 -17.18
CA ARG A 141 -3.45 41.13 -17.09
C ARG A 141 -3.31 42.28 -16.09
N ARG A 142 -2.75 42.01 -14.90
CA ARG A 142 -2.49 43.06 -13.91
C ARG A 142 -1.49 44.09 -14.41
N ILE A 143 -0.41 43.66 -15.08
CA ILE A 143 0.60 44.57 -15.63
C ILE A 143 -0.03 45.52 -16.65
N ARG A 144 -0.81 44.98 -17.61
CA ARG A 144 -1.50 45.80 -18.62
C ARG A 144 -2.47 46.82 -18.01
N GLN A 145 -3.16 46.45 -16.93
CA GLN A 145 -4.06 47.37 -16.21
C GLN A 145 -3.32 48.47 -15.42
N GLN A 146 -2.02 48.33 -15.16
CA GLN A 146 -1.21 49.35 -14.49
C GLN A 146 -0.48 50.26 -15.48
N GLU A 147 -0.38 49.85 -16.75
CA GLU A 147 0.27 50.60 -17.83
C GLU A 147 -0.71 51.49 -18.63
N GLU A 148 -2.02 51.33 -18.39
CA GLU A 148 -3.11 52.21 -18.85
C GLU A 148 -3.47 53.26 -17.78
#